data_AF-A0A920NSS6-F1
#
_entry.id   AF-A0A920NSS6-F1
#
_cell.length_a   1.000
_cell.length_b   1.000
_cell.length_c   1.000
_cell.angle_alpha   90.00
_cell.angle_beta   90.00
_cell.angle_gamma   90.00
#
_symmetry.space_group_name_H-M   'P 1'
#
loop_
_entity.id
_entity.type
_entity.pdbx_description
1 polymer ?
#
loop_
_entity_poly.entity_id
_entity_poly.type
_entity_poly.pdbx_seq_one_letter_code
_entity_poly.pdbx_strand_id
1 'polypeptide(L)' 'MANLYLLQGDTITALSTYNYIVNKNPMLTDIWLNMGVVYALSNQKEKARSAWEQVLAYHSDNISALKYLKKLNGN' A
#
# COMPACT_ATOMS: atom_id res chain seq x y z
N MET A 1 21.14 10.41 -9.97
CA MET A 1 19.94 10.93 -9.30
C MET A 1 18.74 10.99 -10.25
N ALA A 2 18.33 9.85 -10.84
CA ALA A 2 17.31 9.85 -11.91
C ALA A 2 16.05 9.01 -11.62
N ASN A 3 16.02 8.18 -10.58
CA ASN A 3 14.87 7.30 -10.34
C ASN A 3 13.83 7.86 -9.36
N LEU A 4 14.16 8.88 -8.55
CA LEU A 4 13.24 9.35 -7.50
C LEU A 4 12.12 10.25 -8.06
N TYR A 5 12.40 11.04 -9.10
CA TYR A 5 11.42 11.96 -9.69
C TYR A 5 10.41 11.27 -10.62
N LEU A 6 10.83 10.24 -11.36
CA LEU A 6 9.91 9.42 -12.17
C LEU A 6 8.97 8.60 -11.27
N LEU A 7 9.49 8.03 -10.18
CA LEU A 7 8.68 7.32 -9.20
C LEU A 7 7.61 8.20 -8.55
N GLN A 8 7.88 9.48 -8.29
CA GLN A 8 6.89 10.37 -7.65
C GLN A 8 5.67 10.65 -8.55
N GLY A 9 5.90 10.90 -9.85
CA GLY A 9 4.81 11.09 -10.82
C GLY A 9 3.98 9.82 -11.04
N ASP A 10 4.64 8.67 -11.14
CA ASP A 10 3.98 7.37 -11.25
C ASP A 10 3.25 6.98 -9.96
N THR A 11 3.77 7.35 -8.79
CA THR A 11 3.16 7.05 -7.49
C THR A 11 1.81 7.74 -7.31
N ILE A 12 1.72 9.03 -7.63
CA ILE A 12 0.45 9.77 -7.51
C ILE A 12 -0.60 9.19 -8.46
N THR A 13 -0.20 8.91 -9.69
CA THR A 13 -1.07 8.33 -10.72
C THR A 13 -1.53 6.92 -10.33
N ALA A 14 -0.62 6.09 -9.81
CA ALA A 14 -0.93 4.76 -9.31
C ALA A 14 -1.90 4.81 -8.13
N LEU A 15 -1.67 5.67 -7.13
CA LEU A 15 -2.57 5.81 -5.98
C LEU A 15 -3.95 6.32 -6.39
N SER A 16 -4.05 7.24 -7.35
CA SER A 16 -5.35 7.69 -7.89
C SER A 16 -6.11 6.52 -8.54
N THR A 17 -5.43 5.73 -9.36
CA THR A 17 -5.99 4.55 -10.02
C THR A 17 -6.43 3.50 -9.00
N TYR A 18 -5.59 3.19 -8.02
CA TYR A 18 -5.91 2.24 -6.96
C TYR A 18 -7.10 2.72 -6.12
N ASN A 19 -7.16 4.00 -5.76
CA ASN A 19 -8.31 4.58 -5.07
C ASN A 19 -9.60 4.39 -5.87
N TYR A 20 -9.59 4.63 -7.18
CA TYR A 20 -10.77 4.36 -8.01
C TYR A 20 -11.19 2.88 -7.96
N ILE A 21 -10.23 1.97 -8.05
CA ILE A 21 -10.48 0.52 -8.02
C ILE A 21 -11.07 0.07 -6.68
N VAL A 22 -10.45 0.45 -5.55
CA VAL A 22 -10.91 0.02 -4.22
C VAL A 22 -12.26 0.66 -3.84
N ASN A 23 -12.57 1.85 -4.36
CA ASN A 23 -13.90 2.44 -4.19
C ASN A 23 -15.00 1.64 -4.92
N LYS A 24 -14.65 0.96 -6.02
CA LYS A 24 -15.59 0.09 -6.76
C LYS A 24 -15.64 -1.32 -6.20
N ASN A 25 -14.50 -1.86 -5.77
CA ASN A 25 -14.40 -3.17 -5.15
C ASN A 25 -13.38 -3.15 -3.99
N PRO A 26 -13.84 -2.92 -2.75
CA PRO A 26 -12.95 -2.77 -1.60
C PRO A 26 -12.31 -4.08 -1.15
N MET A 27 -12.82 -5.24 -1.59
CA MET A 27 -12.31 -6.55 -1.18
C MET A 27 -11.05 -6.99 -1.97
N LEU A 28 -10.59 -6.18 -2.93
CA LEU A 28 -9.38 -6.45 -3.71
C LEU A 28 -8.12 -6.21 -2.88
N THR A 29 -7.79 -7.19 -2.04
CA THR A 29 -6.65 -7.14 -1.12
C THR A 29 -5.31 -6.92 -1.81
N ASP A 30 -5.10 -7.40 -3.04
CA ASP A 30 -3.88 -7.14 -3.81
C ASP A 30 -3.65 -5.65 -4.09
N ILE A 31 -4.73 -4.89 -4.31
CA ILE A 31 -4.65 -3.44 -4.55
C ILE A 31 -4.27 -2.71 -3.26
N TRP A 32 -4.88 -3.07 -2.14
CA TRP A 32 -4.50 -2.53 -0.83
C TRP A 32 -3.06 -2.87 -0.45
N LEU A 33 -2.57 -4.08 -0.75
CA LEU A 33 -1.16 -4.45 -0.59
C LEU A 33 -0.23 -3.51 -1.34
N ASN A 34 -0.51 -3.30 -2.63
CA ASN A 34 0.29 -2.43 -3.50
C ASN A 34 0.22 -0.97 -3.06
N MET A 35 -0.95 -0.47 -2.66
CA MET A 35 -1.09 0.87 -2.07
C MET A 35 -0.19 1.03 -0.85
N GLY A 36 -0.14 0.04 0.04
CA GLY A 36 0.72 0.10 1.22
C GLY A 36 2.21 0.15 0.88
N VAL A 37 2.66 -0.61 -0.12
CA VAL A 37 4.04 -0.55 -0.62
C VAL A 37 4.37 0.82 -1.19
N VAL A 38 3.47 1.39 -2.00
CA VAL A 38 3.65 2.72 -2.61
C VAL A 38 3.71 3.81 -1.53
N TYR A 39 2.83 3.77 -0.52
CA TYR A 39 2.87 4.68 0.62
C TYR A 39 4.17 4.55 1.41
N ALA A 40 4.66 3.32 1.65
CA ALA A 40 5.90 3.09 2.38
C ALA A 40 7.12 3.66 1.63
N LEU A 41 7.20 3.44 0.30
CA LEU A 41 8.24 4.02 -0.56
C LEU A 41 8.19 5.56 -0.58
N SER A 42 7.00 6.14 -0.39
CA SER A 42 6.80 7.59 -0.28
C SER A 42 7.01 8.13 1.14
N ASN A 43 7.57 7.33 2.06
CA ASN A 43 7.75 7.66 3.48
C ASN A 43 6.43 7.99 4.24
N GLN A 44 5.27 7.60 3.71
CA GLN A 44 3.96 7.78 4.33
C GLN A 44 3.60 6.54 5.17
N LYS A 45 4.36 6.30 6.24
CA LYS A 45 4.28 5.06 7.06
C LYS A 45 2.87 4.77 7.59
N GLU A 46 2.16 5.77 8.09
CA GLU A 46 0.79 5.59 8.63
C GLU A 46 -0.20 5.14 7.55
N LYS A 47 -0.13 5.73 6.34
CA LYS A 47 -0.98 5.29 5.23
C LYS A 47 -0.63 3.89 4.74
N ALA A 48 0.66 3.54 4.78
CA ALA A 48 1.10 2.19 4.47
C ALA A 48 0.53 1.16 5.45
N ARG A 49 0.60 1.47 6.75
CA ARG A 49 0.00 0.67 7.82
C ARG A 49 -1.49 0.47 7.58
N SER A 50 -2.25 1.56 7.40
CA SER A 50 -3.70 1.48 7.20
C SER A 50 -4.08 0.63 5.98
N ALA A 51 -3.33 0.74 4.87
CA ALA A 51 -3.59 -0.07 3.69
C ALA A 51 -3.35 -1.57 3.95
N TRP A 52 -2.28 -1.95 4.65
CA TRP A 52 -2.03 -3.34 5.01
C TRP A 52 -3.00 -3.86 6.09
N GLU A 53 -3.50 -3.00 6.98
CA GLU A 53 -4.57 -3.35 7.92
C GLU A 53 -5.89 -3.62 7.20
N GLN A 54 -6.21 -2.88 6.11
CA GLN A 54 -7.37 -3.19 5.27
C GLN A 54 -7.25 -4.59 4.64
N VAL A 55 -6.04 -5.00 4.23
CA VAL A 55 -5.81 -6.37 3.72
C VAL A 55 -6.18 -7.40 4.78
N LEU A 56 -5.74 -7.19 6.02
CA LEU A 56 -6.01 -8.11 7.14
C LEU A 56 -7.46 -8.09 7.61
N ALA A 57 -8.20 -7.00 7.37
CA ALA A 57 -9.63 -6.94 7.64
C ALA A 57 -10.44 -7.89 6.75
N TYR A 58 -9.98 -8.15 5.52
CA TYR A 58 -10.60 -9.10 4.59
C TYR A 58 -9.95 -10.50 4.65
N HIS A 59 -8.62 -10.56 4.71
CA HIS A 59 -7.82 -11.79 4.74
C HIS A 59 -6.83 -11.73 5.91
N SER A 60 -7.30 -12.14 7.10
CA SER A 60 -6.56 -12.01 8.36
C SER A 60 -5.25 -12.82 8.41
N ASP A 61 -5.10 -13.83 7.56
CA ASP A 61 -3.93 -14.70 7.44
C ASP A 61 -2.99 -14.28 6.29
N ASN A 62 -3.22 -13.12 5.66
CA ASN A 62 -2.39 -12.65 4.55
C ASN A 62 -0.94 -12.43 4.99
N ILE A 63 -0.07 -13.38 4.62
CA ILE A 63 1.34 -13.43 5.03
C ILE A 63 2.11 -12.17 4.58
N SER A 64 1.78 -11.64 3.40
CA SER A 64 2.44 -10.44 2.86
C SER A 64 2.14 -9.21 3.71
N ALA A 65 0.87 -8.96 4.05
CA ALA A 65 0.47 -7.83 4.89
C ALA A 65 1.09 -7.92 6.29
N LEU A 66 1.07 -9.11 6.92
CA LEU A 66 1.71 -9.35 8.21
C LEU A 66 3.22 -9.07 8.17
N LYS A 67 3.90 -9.54 7.13
CA LYS A 67 5.35 -9.31 6.94
C LYS A 67 5.66 -7.81 6.78
N TYR A 68 4.85 -7.09 6.00
CA TYR A 68 5.04 -5.66 5.81
C TYR A 68 4.83 -4.86 7.10
N LEU A 69 3.77 -5.15 7.86
CA LEU A 69 3.51 -4.51 9.16
C LEU A 69 4.62 -4.81 10.18
N LYS A 70 5.10 -6.06 10.23
CA LYS A 70 6.23 -6.44 11.10
C LYS A 70 7.49 -5.64 10.75
N LYS A 71 7.80 -5.53 9.45
CA LYS A 71 8.94 -4.74 8.97
C LYS A 71 8.78 -3.25 9.30
N LEU A 72 7.57 -2.71 9.21
CA LEU A 72 7.28 -1.30 9.50
C LEU A 72 7.46 -0.96 10.98
N ASN A 73 7.10 -1.88 11.88
CA ASN A 73 7.20 -1.70 13.34
C ASN A 73 8.62 -1.96 13.89
N GLY A 74 9.43 -2.74 13.19
CA GLY A 74 10.78 -3.11 13.63
C GLY A 74 11.87 -2.11 13.26
N ASN A 75 11.51 -0.87 12.92
CA ASN A 75 12.38 0.10 12.26
C ASN A 75 12.16 1.51 12.80
#